data_AF-A0A8T7DBA0-F1
#
_entry.id   AF-A0A8T7DBA0-F1
#
_cell.length_a   1.000
_cell.length_b   1.000
_cell.length_c   1.000
_cell.angle_alpha   90.00
_cell.angle_beta   90.00
_cell.angle_gamma   90.00
#
_symmetry.space_group_name_H-M   'P 1'
#
loop_
_entity.id
_entity.type
_entity.pdbx_description
1 polymer ?
#
loop_
_entity_poly.entity_id
_entity_poly.type
_entity_poly.pdbx_seq_one_letter_code
_entity_poly.pdbx_strand_id
1 'polypeptide(L)'
;MPTQVLFTSNQQTESVRPPNPFYTKWEGEVLRIGIPGKILGDDGWAAHFGAIQTAIRERSFQSNDIRSVVLDLSQCTWVDPLPLLAFTMAFGEFVLQGGKAAVVLPVSDHQADESRRLLQFLALEGFLEQMLKLEIFVKDSRDKEITEKEIKDFGDASVSLRYVNSQCIPALILELSEEEEKYTKDIKEEINEQLDRAELLLRSKERPWANTRLLYTLKVFFRETITNVAEHAYKDAGRIRLVGIYVRYRQGGQGISSEAKENWKEALWAEVGRCPQLERGYLEGKAGCLEAFVIDAGVGMVGRFQARNQLEGKEKNRFQALLYDVFHEGLTTKSEGERATQAGGLGLIYQSLRQNHDYLRGLDDKLWLGVQADFSRKGADNRTPALLKGGGNEMPFRGLAWTARFSWPDSTIDRESKSWAIWQGKNAHPALETFTKGIYRKENFDPIILDQRFDPFLGEGSRLQVGQWEILCRVKPGLMKNDIGRMIESIMERFVASKSQRYNLYLADIPDHEAATYLLIAESLRFHPNQTWPKRLNRIILVTRSLAISIHGLSNSTGIYR
;
A
#
# COMPACT_ATOMS: atom_id res chain seq x y z
N MET A 1 13.80 26.69 31.78
CA MET A 1 13.06 26.68 30.50
C MET A 1 14.05 26.37 29.39
N PRO A 2 13.95 25.23 28.69
CA PRO A 2 14.89 24.89 27.64
C PRO A 2 14.50 25.58 26.33
N THR A 3 15.48 26.24 25.74
CA THR A 3 15.42 27.03 24.51
C THR A 3 14.98 26.14 23.35
N GLN A 4 13.81 26.44 22.76
CA GLN A 4 13.40 25.87 21.48
C GLN A 4 14.36 26.34 20.38
N VAL A 5 15.21 25.44 19.90
CA VAL A 5 15.96 25.65 18.66
C VAL A 5 15.00 25.40 17.50
N LEU A 6 14.42 26.48 16.98
CA LEU A 6 13.70 26.49 15.71
C LEU A 6 14.71 26.21 14.58
N PHE A 7 14.74 24.96 14.09
CA PHE A 7 15.42 24.65 12.84
C PHE A 7 14.63 25.27 11.69
N THR A 8 15.13 26.39 11.15
CA THR A 8 14.65 26.97 9.90
C THR A 8 14.99 26.05 8.73
N SER A 9 13.96 25.45 8.11
CA SER A 9 14.01 24.45 7.04
C SER A 9 14.36 25.03 5.66
N ASN A 10 15.53 25.66 5.52
CA ASN A 10 16.05 26.16 4.23
C ASN A 10 17.45 25.65 3.90
N GLN A 11 17.94 24.62 4.58
CA GLN A 11 19.14 23.92 4.11
C GLN A 11 18.74 23.02 2.94
N GLN A 12 19.13 23.44 1.72
CA GLN A 12 19.48 22.48 0.68
C GLN A 12 20.52 21.56 1.30
N THR A 13 20.09 20.41 1.83
CA THR A 13 20.99 19.37 2.27
C THR A 13 21.78 18.96 1.05
N GLU A 14 23.06 19.33 0.99
CA GLU A 14 24.02 18.67 0.10
C GLU A 14 23.80 17.17 0.30
N SER A 15 23.36 16.48 -0.75
CA SER A 15 23.00 15.08 -0.66
C SER A 15 24.26 14.28 -0.39
N VAL A 16 24.55 14.01 0.88
CA VAL A 16 25.64 13.10 1.27
C VAL A 16 25.28 11.74 0.70
N ARG A 17 26.03 11.33 -0.33
CA ARG A 17 25.82 10.05 -0.99
C ARG A 17 25.97 8.94 0.05
N PRO A 18 24.98 8.05 0.19
CA PRO A 18 25.11 6.93 1.11
C PRO A 18 26.27 6.02 0.64
N PRO A 19 27.07 5.48 1.58
CA PRO A 19 28.15 4.57 1.22
C PRO A 19 27.59 3.35 0.49
N ASN A 20 28.36 2.82 -0.48
CA ASN A 20 27.96 1.60 -1.18
C ASN A 20 27.96 0.42 -0.21
N PRO A 21 26.80 -0.23 0.06
CA PRO A 21 26.74 -1.35 0.97
C PRO A 21 27.21 -2.66 0.31
N PHE A 22 27.53 -2.65 -0.98
CA PHE A 22 27.88 -3.82 -1.76
C PHE A 22 29.36 -3.89 -2.11
N TYR A 23 29.89 -5.10 -2.05
CA TYR A 23 31.12 -5.50 -2.71
C TYR A 23 30.75 -6.49 -3.83
N THR A 24 31.01 -6.14 -5.08
CA THR A 24 30.71 -7.00 -6.24
C THR A 24 31.99 -7.55 -6.87
N LYS A 25 32.05 -8.86 -7.08
CA LYS A 25 33.17 -9.55 -7.73
C LYS A 25 32.66 -10.54 -8.75
N TRP A 26 33.26 -10.59 -9.92
CA TRP A 26 33.01 -11.64 -10.92
C TRP A 26 34.14 -12.67 -10.89
N GLU A 27 33.80 -13.95 -10.78
CA GLU A 27 34.74 -15.07 -10.76
C GLU A 27 34.14 -16.26 -11.51
N GLY A 28 34.72 -16.66 -12.65
CA GLY A 28 34.34 -17.89 -13.35
C GLY A 28 32.84 -17.99 -13.65
N GLU A 29 32.27 -16.95 -14.27
CA GLU A 29 30.83 -16.83 -14.58
C GLU A 29 29.89 -16.63 -13.37
N VAL A 30 30.46 -16.47 -12.17
CA VAL A 30 29.71 -16.19 -10.93
C VAL A 30 29.83 -14.71 -10.58
N LEU A 31 28.69 -14.01 -10.50
CA LEU A 31 28.62 -12.68 -9.89
C LEU A 31 28.37 -12.82 -8.39
N ARG A 32 29.36 -12.48 -7.57
CA ARG A 32 29.30 -12.52 -6.11
C ARG A 32 29.08 -11.11 -5.55
N ILE A 33 28.04 -10.96 -4.73
CA ILE A 33 27.60 -9.71 -4.11
C ILE A 33 27.71 -9.88 -2.59
N GLY A 34 28.71 -9.27 -1.97
CA GLY A 34 28.92 -9.31 -0.51
C GLY A 34 28.48 -8.02 0.19
N ILE A 35 28.10 -8.13 1.46
CA ILE A 35 27.69 -7.00 2.31
C ILE A 35 28.74 -6.76 3.41
N PRO A 36 29.79 -5.93 3.18
CA PRO A 36 30.85 -5.72 4.17
C PRO A 36 30.38 -4.97 5.43
N GLY A 37 29.32 -4.15 5.34
CA GLY A 37 28.88 -3.24 6.40
C GLY A 37 28.09 -3.87 7.55
N LYS A 38 27.99 -5.20 7.63
CA LYS A 38 27.13 -5.98 8.56
C LYS A 38 25.63 -5.69 8.48
N ILE A 39 25.19 -4.63 7.82
CA ILE A 39 23.81 -4.19 7.72
C ILE A 39 23.49 -3.91 6.25
N LEU A 40 22.46 -4.55 5.73
CA LEU A 40 21.85 -4.21 4.44
C LEU A 40 20.58 -3.42 4.69
N GLY A 41 20.71 -2.09 4.80
CA GLY A 41 19.60 -1.18 5.08
C GLY A 41 19.06 -0.46 3.83
N ASP A 42 17.87 0.12 3.97
CA ASP A 42 17.18 0.88 2.90
C ASP A 42 18.04 2.02 2.30
N ASP A 43 18.94 2.60 3.10
CA ASP A 43 19.67 3.81 2.73
C ASP A 43 20.70 3.60 1.63
N GLY A 44 21.53 2.56 1.77
CA GLY A 44 22.62 2.28 0.84
C GLY A 44 22.13 1.47 -0.34
N TRP A 45 21.21 0.52 -0.13
CA TRP A 45 20.77 -0.39 -1.19
C TRP A 45 20.13 0.36 -2.36
N ALA A 46 19.20 1.27 -2.07
CA ALA A 46 18.43 1.99 -3.09
C ALA A 46 19.31 2.79 -4.07
N ALA A 47 20.49 3.24 -3.62
CA ALA A 47 21.46 4.00 -4.41
C ALA A 47 22.23 3.13 -5.42
N HIS A 48 22.59 1.91 -5.02
CA HIS A 48 23.61 1.11 -5.72
C HIS A 48 23.04 -0.16 -6.36
N PHE A 49 21.84 -0.59 -5.95
CA PHE A 49 21.25 -1.84 -6.40
C PHE A 49 20.83 -1.84 -7.88
N GLY A 50 20.50 -0.68 -8.46
CA GLY A 50 20.08 -0.60 -9.87
C GLY A 50 21.13 -1.15 -10.86
N ALA A 51 22.42 -0.96 -10.59
CA ALA A 51 23.51 -1.53 -11.38
C ALA A 51 23.57 -3.07 -11.25
N ILE A 52 23.40 -3.59 -10.04
CA ILE A 52 23.38 -5.04 -9.76
C ILE A 52 22.15 -5.68 -10.41
N GLN A 53 20.98 -5.08 -10.23
CA GLN A 53 19.72 -5.53 -10.83
C GLN A 53 19.83 -5.60 -12.36
N THR A 54 20.43 -4.59 -12.99
CA THR A 54 20.66 -4.56 -14.43
C THR A 54 21.61 -5.67 -14.86
N ALA A 55 22.73 -5.86 -14.15
CA ALA A 55 23.69 -6.92 -14.47
C ALA A 55 23.08 -8.33 -14.37
N ILE A 56 22.26 -8.58 -13.34
CA ILE A 56 21.54 -9.84 -13.17
C ILE A 56 20.57 -10.06 -14.33
N ARG A 57 19.77 -9.04 -14.67
CA ARG A 57 18.76 -9.11 -15.73
C ARG A 57 19.36 -9.28 -17.12
N GLU A 58 20.44 -8.57 -17.41
CA GLU A 58 21.15 -8.63 -18.69
C GLU A 58 22.12 -9.82 -18.77
N ARG A 59 22.28 -10.56 -17.67
CA ARG A 59 23.22 -11.69 -17.52
C ARG A 59 24.66 -11.31 -17.88
N SER A 60 25.01 -10.04 -17.69
CA SER A 60 26.32 -9.51 -18.03
C SER A 60 26.81 -8.54 -16.96
N PHE A 61 28.06 -8.69 -16.54
CA PHE A 61 28.72 -7.75 -15.63
C PHE A 61 30.11 -7.44 -16.14
N GLN A 62 30.38 -6.15 -16.39
CA GLN A 62 31.65 -5.69 -16.97
C GLN A 62 32.01 -6.46 -18.26
N SER A 63 31.01 -6.68 -19.12
CA SER A 63 31.12 -7.42 -20.39
C SER A 63 31.40 -8.91 -20.26
N ASN A 64 31.33 -9.49 -19.06
CA ASN A 64 31.42 -10.93 -18.85
C ASN A 64 30.05 -11.55 -18.62
N ASP A 65 29.81 -12.72 -19.19
CA ASP A 65 28.57 -13.47 -19.00
C ASP A 65 28.44 -13.97 -17.55
N ILE A 66 27.20 -13.99 -17.07
CA ILE A 66 26.83 -14.47 -15.74
C ILE A 66 25.97 -15.72 -15.90
N ARG A 67 26.44 -16.84 -15.36
CA ARG A 67 25.68 -18.10 -15.23
C ARG A 67 25.16 -18.32 -13.82
N SER A 68 25.81 -17.72 -12.83
CA SER A 68 25.45 -17.86 -11.43
C SER A 68 25.55 -16.52 -10.69
N VAL A 69 24.65 -16.30 -9.74
CA VAL A 69 24.66 -15.13 -8.85
C VAL A 69 24.67 -15.58 -7.40
N VAL A 70 25.46 -14.91 -6.56
CA VAL A 70 25.57 -15.25 -5.14
C VAL A 70 25.45 -13.99 -4.30
N LEU A 71 24.46 -13.96 -3.40
CA LEU A 71 24.37 -12.94 -2.34
C LEU A 71 25.02 -13.49 -1.07
N ASP A 72 26.10 -12.87 -0.62
CA ASP A 72 26.81 -13.25 0.59
C ASP A 72 26.40 -12.37 1.77
N LEU A 73 25.57 -12.95 2.64
CA LEU A 73 25.10 -12.40 3.91
C LEU A 73 25.88 -12.99 5.12
N SER A 74 26.98 -13.71 4.91
CA SER A 74 27.73 -14.38 5.99
C SER A 74 28.23 -13.42 7.09
N GLN A 75 28.43 -12.15 6.75
CA GLN A 75 28.84 -11.09 7.67
C GLN A 75 27.66 -10.21 8.14
N CYS A 76 26.45 -10.44 7.63
CA CYS A 76 25.28 -9.67 7.99
C CYS A 76 24.79 -10.01 9.39
N THR A 77 24.34 -8.96 10.07
CA THR A 77 23.66 -8.99 11.38
C THR A 77 22.23 -8.48 11.26
N TRP A 78 21.94 -7.71 10.21
CA TRP A 78 20.61 -7.17 9.94
C TRP A 78 20.40 -6.92 8.45
N VAL A 79 19.17 -7.11 7.99
CA VAL A 79 18.72 -6.79 6.64
C VAL A 79 17.33 -6.16 6.72
N ASP A 80 17.12 -5.02 6.07
CA ASP A 80 15.79 -4.41 5.96
C ASP A 80 14.93 -5.19 4.94
N PRO A 81 13.59 -5.25 5.13
CA PRO A 81 12.72 -6.07 4.28
C PRO A 81 12.78 -5.75 2.77
N LEU A 82 12.86 -4.47 2.39
CA LEU A 82 12.80 -4.06 0.99
C LEU A 82 14.02 -4.51 0.18
N PRO A 83 15.28 -4.28 0.62
CA PRO A 83 16.45 -4.85 -0.03
C PRO A 83 16.33 -6.37 -0.22
N LEU A 84 15.83 -7.07 0.80
CA LEU A 84 15.70 -8.52 0.75
C LEU A 84 14.67 -8.98 -0.27
N LEU A 85 13.47 -8.37 -0.29
CA LEU A 85 12.47 -8.61 -1.33
C LEU A 85 13.05 -8.33 -2.73
N ALA A 86 13.78 -7.22 -2.89
CA ALA A 86 14.38 -6.84 -4.16
C ALA A 86 15.39 -7.88 -4.67
N PHE A 87 16.27 -8.39 -3.80
CA PHE A 87 17.21 -9.45 -4.15
C PHE A 87 16.51 -10.77 -4.46
N THR A 88 15.55 -11.19 -3.63
CA THR A 88 14.78 -12.42 -3.87
C THR A 88 14.07 -12.37 -5.21
N MET A 89 13.47 -11.24 -5.57
CA MET A 89 12.83 -11.06 -6.89
C MET A 89 13.84 -11.07 -8.03
N ALA A 90 14.95 -10.33 -7.93
CA ALA A 90 15.96 -10.30 -8.99
C ALA A 90 16.59 -11.68 -9.23
N PHE A 91 16.82 -12.44 -8.16
CA PHE A 91 17.34 -13.80 -8.24
C PHE A 91 16.29 -14.77 -8.79
N GLY A 92 15.02 -14.63 -8.37
CA GLY A 92 13.91 -15.39 -8.95
C GLY A 92 13.76 -15.15 -10.45
N GLU A 93 13.78 -13.89 -10.92
CA GLU A 93 13.79 -13.56 -12.35
C GLU A 93 14.96 -14.26 -13.07
N PHE A 94 16.15 -14.25 -12.48
CA PHE A 94 17.36 -14.86 -13.06
C PHE A 94 17.26 -16.39 -13.17
N VAL A 95 16.76 -17.06 -12.13
CA VAL A 95 16.57 -18.51 -12.06
C VAL A 95 15.50 -18.96 -13.05
N LEU A 96 14.35 -18.28 -13.10
CA LEU A 96 13.26 -18.60 -14.03
C LEU A 96 13.68 -18.44 -15.51
N GLN A 97 14.73 -17.68 -15.80
CA GLN A 97 15.33 -17.58 -17.13
C GLN A 97 16.41 -18.67 -17.39
N GLY A 98 16.63 -19.60 -16.46
CA GLY A 98 17.62 -20.69 -16.53
C GLY A 98 18.99 -20.39 -15.89
N GLY A 99 19.09 -19.37 -15.04
CA GLY A 99 20.31 -19.05 -14.29
C GLY A 99 20.38 -19.83 -12.97
N LYS A 100 21.50 -19.73 -12.25
CA LYS A 100 21.63 -20.27 -10.88
C LYS A 100 21.77 -19.14 -9.87
N ALA A 101 21.03 -19.17 -8.77
CA ALA A 101 21.16 -18.18 -7.71
C ALA A 101 21.42 -18.85 -6.36
N ALA A 102 22.28 -18.25 -5.54
CA ALA A 102 22.50 -18.71 -4.17
C ALA A 102 22.55 -17.56 -3.16
N VAL A 103 22.15 -17.85 -1.93
CA VAL A 103 22.30 -16.97 -0.76
C VAL A 103 23.16 -17.68 0.28
N VAL A 104 24.22 -17.01 0.72
CA VAL A 104 25.11 -17.51 1.78
C VAL A 104 24.76 -16.81 3.09
N LEU A 105 24.33 -17.59 4.08
CA LEU A 105 23.92 -17.13 5.41
C LEU A 105 25.06 -17.25 6.43
N PRO A 106 24.99 -16.51 7.55
CA PRO A 106 25.91 -16.72 8.67
C PRO A 106 25.68 -18.11 9.32
N VAL A 107 26.70 -18.62 10.01
CA VAL A 107 26.59 -19.88 10.77
C VAL A 107 25.80 -19.67 12.06
N SER A 108 24.89 -20.60 12.38
CA SER A 108 24.12 -20.61 13.63
C SER A 108 24.97 -20.79 14.90
N ASP A 109 26.12 -21.45 14.75
CA ASP A 109 26.96 -21.98 15.83
C ASP A 109 27.80 -20.92 16.54
N HIS A 110 27.77 -19.67 16.07
CA HIS A 110 28.46 -18.59 16.76
C HIS A 110 27.72 -18.15 18.02
N GLN A 111 28.48 -17.85 19.07
CA GLN A 111 28.03 -17.20 20.31
C GLN A 111 27.49 -15.76 20.09
N ALA A 112 27.32 -15.32 18.84
CA ALA A 112 26.83 -13.99 18.52
C ALA A 112 25.30 -14.02 18.32
N ASP A 113 24.57 -13.52 19.33
CA ASP A 113 23.11 -13.40 19.30
C ASP A 113 22.58 -12.74 18.01
N GLU A 114 23.32 -11.80 17.42
CA GLU A 114 22.91 -11.09 16.20
C GLU A 114 22.76 -11.99 14.97
N SER A 115 23.65 -12.96 14.77
CA SER A 115 23.52 -13.90 13.64
C SER A 115 22.29 -14.79 13.81
N ARG A 116 22.02 -15.26 15.03
CA ARG A 116 20.81 -16.03 15.32
C ARG A 116 19.54 -15.19 15.16
N ARG A 117 19.57 -13.91 15.58
CA ARG A 117 18.45 -12.97 15.35
C ARG A 117 18.16 -12.78 13.87
N LEU A 118 19.19 -12.63 13.04
CA LEU A 118 19.02 -12.52 11.59
C LEU A 118 18.41 -13.81 11.02
N LEU A 119 18.98 -14.98 11.34
CA LEU A 119 18.47 -16.27 10.84
C LEU A 119 17.02 -16.51 11.27
N GLN A 120 16.70 -16.24 12.55
CA GLN A 120 15.34 -16.33 13.06
C GLN A 120 14.40 -15.36 12.36
N PHE A 121 14.81 -14.11 12.12
CA PHE A 121 14.01 -13.15 11.36
C PHE A 121 13.74 -13.64 9.92
N LEU A 122 14.77 -14.11 9.21
CA LEU A 122 14.62 -14.59 7.84
C LEU A 122 13.67 -15.78 7.72
N ALA A 123 13.72 -16.70 8.71
CA ALA A 123 12.84 -17.85 8.78
C ALA A 123 11.41 -17.44 9.19
N LEU A 124 11.25 -16.79 10.34
CA LEU A 124 9.93 -16.45 10.88
C LEU A 124 9.12 -15.50 9.99
N GLU A 125 9.79 -14.63 9.25
CA GLU A 125 9.13 -13.66 8.38
C GLU A 125 9.00 -14.18 6.93
N GLY A 126 9.30 -15.45 6.66
CA GLY A 126 8.98 -16.14 5.40
C GLY A 126 9.98 -15.94 4.25
N PHE A 127 11.13 -15.28 4.49
CA PHE A 127 12.06 -14.95 3.42
C PHE A 127 12.79 -16.17 2.88
N LEU A 128 13.20 -17.10 3.76
CA LEU A 128 13.91 -18.31 3.35
C LEU A 128 13.00 -19.25 2.57
N GLU A 129 11.74 -19.38 2.98
CA GLU A 129 10.72 -20.17 2.28
C GLU A 129 10.48 -19.65 0.86
N GLN A 130 10.38 -18.33 0.69
CA GLN A 130 10.24 -17.75 -0.66
C GLN A 130 11.48 -17.97 -1.53
N MET A 131 12.68 -17.91 -0.94
CA MET A 131 13.91 -18.20 -1.68
C MET A 131 13.93 -19.65 -2.18
N LEU A 132 13.62 -20.62 -1.32
CA LEU A 132 13.53 -22.03 -1.71
C LEU A 132 12.43 -22.28 -2.75
N LYS A 133 11.26 -21.64 -2.60
CA LYS A 133 10.14 -21.73 -3.57
C LYS A 133 10.54 -21.25 -4.97
N LEU A 134 11.45 -20.29 -5.06
CA LEU A 134 11.99 -19.76 -6.33
C LEU A 134 13.26 -20.48 -6.80
N GLU A 135 13.57 -21.66 -6.22
CA GLU A 135 14.75 -22.46 -6.54
C GLU A 135 16.09 -21.70 -6.33
N ILE A 136 16.10 -20.75 -5.39
CA ILE A 136 17.32 -20.07 -4.95
C ILE A 136 17.99 -20.94 -3.89
N PHE A 137 19.22 -21.38 -4.14
CA PHE A 137 19.97 -22.21 -3.20
C PHE A 137 20.32 -21.41 -1.95
N VAL A 138 20.00 -21.94 -0.77
CA VAL A 138 20.37 -21.31 0.51
C VAL A 138 21.39 -22.19 1.21
N LYS A 139 22.52 -21.60 1.61
CA LYS A 139 23.61 -22.30 2.31
C LYS A 139 24.21 -21.45 3.41
N ASP A 140 24.83 -22.07 4.42
CA ASP A 140 25.63 -21.34 5.40
C ASP A 140 27.03 -21.00 4.85
N SER A 141 27.79 -20.21 5.61
CA SER A 141 29.16 -19.82 5.21
C SER A 141 30.18 -20.96 5.25
N ARG A 142 29.79 -22.17 5.67
CA ARG A 142 30.58 -23.41 5.60
C ARG A 142 30.15 -24.27 4.41
N ASP A 143 29.35 -23.73 3.51
CA ASP A 143 28.82 -24.41 2.33
C ASP A 143 27.81 -25.52 2.66
N LYS A 144 27.25 -25.55 3.88
CA LYS A 144 26.17 -26.47 4.24
C LYS A 144 24.85 -25.95 3.69
N GLU A 145 24.16 -26.76 2.88
CA GLU A 145 22.81 -26.46 2.41
C GLU A 145 21.81 -26.32 3.57
N ILE A 146 20.94 -25.31 3.48
CA ILE A 146 19.88 -25.03 4.45
C ILE A 146 18.58 -25.66 3.92
N THR A 147 18.06 -26.66 4.62
CA THR A 147 16.79 -27.31 4.30
C THR A 147 15.62 -26.69 5.06
N GLU A 148 14.39 -27.07 4.72
CA GLU A 148 13.17 -26.68 5.45
C GLU A 148 13.26 -27.00 6.95
N LYS A 149 13.97 -28.07 7.33
CA LYS A 149 14.20 -28.42 8.73
C LYS A 149 15.07 -27.38 9.42
N GLU A 150 16.19 -26.98 8.81
CA GLU A 150 17.02 -25.91 9.38
C GLU A 150 16.28 -24.58 9.47
N ILE A 151 15.42 -24.25 8.49
CA ILE A 151 14.58 -23.05 8.55
C ILE A 151 13.67 -23.07 9.78
N LYS A 152 13.02 -24.22 10.04
CA LYS A 152 12.21 -24.40 11.25
C LYS A 152 13.04 -24.25 12.53
N ASP A 153 14.22 -24.89 12.57
CA ASP A 153 15.13 -24.79 13.72
C ASP A 153 15.59 -23.33 13.97
N PHE A 154 15.79 -22.53 12.92
CA PHE A 154 16.06 -21.10 13.05
C PHE A 154 14.87 -20.33 13.60
N GLY A 155 13.65 -20.66 13.18
CA GLY A 155 12.42 -20.06 13.70
C GLY A 155 12.24 -20.30 15.20
N ASP A 156 12.52 -21.53 15.66
CA ASP A 156 12.39 -21.99 17.05
C ASP A 156 13.56 -21.52 17.96
N ALA A 157 14.53 -20.78 17.42
CA ALA A 157 15.70 -20.32 18.17
C ALA A 157 15.30 -19.48 19.40
N SER A 158 15.91 -19.77 20.55
CA SER A 158 15.70 -19.03 21.80
C SER A 158 16.48 -17.71 21.83
N VAL A 159 16.18 -16.80 20.89
CA VAL A 159 16.73 -15.45 20.87
C VAL A 159 15.59 -14.44 20.69
N SER A 160 15.73 -13.26 21.31
CA SER A 160 14.73 -12.21 21.17
C SER A 160 14.98 -11.41 19.89
N LEU A 161 13.97 -11.34 19.02
CA LEU A 161 13.96 -10.47 17.85
C LEU A 161 13.93 -9.00 18.25
N ARG A 162 14.54 -8.14 17.42
CA ARG A 162 14.49 -6.67 17.59
C ARG A 162 13.06 -6.12 17.59
N TYR A 163 12.17 -6.77 16.84
CA TYR A 163 10.73 -6.51 16.84
C TYR A 163 10.03 -7.77 17.30
N VAL A 164 9.53 -7.77 18.53
CA VAL A 164 8.84 -8.93 19.10
C VAL A 164 7.44 -9.02 18.53
N ASN A 165 7.02 -10.23 18.13
CA ASN A 165 5.69 -10.50 17.57
C ASN A 165 5.36 -9.63 16.34
N SER A 166 6.36 -9.36 15.49
CA SER A 166 6.18 -8.55 14.26
C SER A 166 5.39 -9.25 13.17
N GLN A 167 5.29 -10.58 13.19
CA GLN A 167 4.62 -11.34 12.14
C GLN A 167 3.17 -10.89 11.91
N CYS A 168 2.84 -10.64 10.64
CA CYS A 168 1.48 -10.37 10.19
C CYS A 168 1.20 -11.08 8.85
N ILE A 169 1.89 -10.69 7.77
CA ILE A 169 1.89 -11.41 6.50
C ILE A 169 3.36 -11.68 6.15
N PRO A 170 3.76 -12.97 6.02
CA PRO A 170 5.13 -13.31 5.69
C PRO A 170 5.53 -12.74 4.33
N ALA A 171 6.82 -12.77 4.03
CA ALA A 171 7.33 -12.44 2.71
C ALA A 171 6.68 -13.34 1.66
N LEU A 172 6.22 -12.74 0.58
CA LEU A 172 5.57 -13.42 -0.54
C LEU A 172 6.09 -12.84 -1.84
N ILE A 173 6.55 -13.70 -2.74
CA ILE A 173 6.82 -13.33 -4.12
C ILE A 173 5.74 -13.95 -4.99
N LEU A 174 4.96 -13.11 -5.66
CA LEU A 174 3.89 -13.54 -6.54
C LEU A 174 4.32 -13.36 -7.99
N GLU A 175 4.12 -14.40 -8.79
CA GLU A 175 4.22 -14.32 -10.24
C GLU A 175 2.83 -13.97 -10.81
N LEU A 176 2.73 -12.82 -11.46
CA LEU A 176 1.48 -12.29 -11.99
C LEU A 176 1.31 -12.71 -13.45
N SER A 177 0.15 -13.27 -13.78
CA SER A 177 -0.20 -13.58 -15.17
C SER A 177 -0.34 -12.32 -16.03
N GLU A 178 -0.11 -12.48 -17.33
CA GLU A 178 -0.44 -11.43 -18.31
C GLU A 178 -1.95 -11.26 -18.52
N GLU A 179 -2.73 -12.31 -18.26
CA GLU A 179 -4.17 -12.35 -18.47
C GLU A 179 -4.92 -11.73 -17.29
N GLU A 180 -5.79 -10.75 -17.58
CA GLU A 180 -6.51 -9.98 -16.54
C GLU A 180 -7.37 -10.82 -15.62
N GLU A 181 -8.13 -11.75 -16.18
CA GLU A 181 -9.00 -12.63 -15.40
C GLU A 181 -8.19 -13.51 -14.47
N LYS A 182 -7.05 -14.03 -14.95
CA LYS A 182 -6.18 -14.92 -14.20
C LYS A 182 -5.47 -14.19 -13.07
N TYR A 183 -4.76 -13.09 -13.36
CA TYR A 183 -4.08 -12.37 -12.28
C TYR A 183 -5.09 -11.81 -11.27
N THR A 184 -6.28 -11.40 -11.69
CA THR A 184 -7.31 -10.90 -10.76
C THR A 184 -7.80 -12.02 -9.83
N LYS A 185 -7.92 -13.24 -10.34
CA LYS A 185 -8.26 -14.42 -9.55
C LYS A 185 -7.14 -14.78 -8.58
N ASP A 186 -5.91 -14.87 -9.08
CA ASP A 186 -4.73 -15.23 -8.28
C ASP A 186 -4.50 -14.22 -7.14
N ILE A 187 -4.61 -12.91 -7.44
CA ILE A 187 -4.56 -11.85 -6.41
C ILE A 187 -5.66 -12.04 -5.39
N LYS A 188 -6.90 -12.31 -5.81
CA LYS A 188 -8.02 -12.47 -4.88
C LYS A 188 -7.80 -13.68 -3.98
N GLU A 189 -7.38 -14.82 -4.52
CA GLU A 189 -7.24 -16.05 -3.75
C GLU A 189 -6.06 -15.92 -2.77
N GLU A 190 -4.87 -15.58 -3.27
CA GLU A 190 -3.66 -15.51 -2.45
C GLU A 190 -3.74 -14.37 -1.42
N ILE A 191 -4.13 -13.15 -1.82
CA ILE A 191 -4.18 -12.03 -0.86
C ILE A 191 -5.29 -12.22 0.16
N ASN A 192 -6.46 -12.76 -0.20
CA ASN A 192 -7.50 -12.99 0.81
C ASN A 192 -7.06 -14.06 1.81
N GLU A 193 -6.39 -15.14 1.38
CA GLU A 193 -5.86 -16.14 2.33
C GLU A 193 -4.89 -15.49 3.34
N GLN A 194 -3.99 -14.64 2.86
CA GLN A 194 -3.02 -13.96 3.72
C GLN A 194 -3.69 -12.93 4.65
N LEU A 195 -4.72 -12.24 4.17
CA LEU A 195 -5.53 -11.33 4.98
C LEU A 195 -6.33 -12.07 6.06
N ASP A 196 -6.85 -13.26 5.76
CA ASP A 196 -7.57 -14.09 6.73
C ASP A 196 -6.62 -14.57 7.85
N ARG A 197 -5.39 -14.96 7.49
CA ARG A 197 -4.32 -15.28 8.46
C ARG A 197 -3.95 -14.05 9.30
N ALA A 198 -3.77 -12.90 8.66
CA ALA A 198 -3.48 -11.65 9.34
C ALA A 198 -4.61 -11.24 10.30
N GLU A 199 -5.88 -11.50 9.94
CA GLU A 199 -7.03 -11.25 10.79
C GLU A 199 -6.95 -12.05 12.09
N LEU A 200 -6.63 -13.34 12.02
CA LEU A 200 -6.48 -14.19 13.21
C LEU A 200 -5.38 -13.66 14.15
N LEU A 201 -4.25 -13.22 13.59
CA LEU A 201 -3.16 -12.63 14.36
C LEU A 201 -3.53 -11.27 14.96
N LEU A 202 -4.26 -10.44 14.24
CA LEU A 202 -4.70 -9.13 14.72
C LEU A 202 -5.78 -9.25 15.80
N ARG A 203 -6.66 -10.25 15.73
CA ARG A 203 -7.67 -10.52 16.76
C ARG A 203 -7.07 -10.79 18.14
N SER A 204 -5.87 -11.37 18.22
CA SER A 204 -5.19 -11.60 19.51
C SER A 204 -4.40 -10.39 20.01
N LYS A 205 -4.03 -9.46 19.12
CA LYS A 205 -3.20 -8.29 19.44
C LYS A 205 -4.03 -7.03 19.69
N GLU A 206 -5.17 -6.90 19.03
CA GLU A 206 -5.86 -5.61 18.84
C GLU A 206 -7.38 -5.70 18.97
N ARG A 207 -8.02 -4.55 19.20
CA ARG A 207 -9.48 -4.46 19.37
C ARG A 207 -10.22 -4.77 18.06
N PRO A 208 -11.40 -5.41 18.10
CA PRO A 208 -12.12 -5.84 16.89
C PRO A 208 -12.36 -4.73 15.85
N TRP A 209 -12.69 -3.51 16.29
CA TRP A 209 -12.95 -2.38 15.39
C TRP A 209 -11.70 -1.90 14.65
N ALA A 210 -10.53 -1.96 15.29
CA ALA A 210 -9.25 -1.57 14.66
C ALA A 210 -8.87 -2.61 13.61
N ASN A 211 -9.08 -3.90 13.92
CA ASN A 211 -8.80 -5.01 13.02
C ASN A 211 -9.56 -4.90 11.70
N THR A 212 -10.87 -4.69 11.74
CA THR A 212 -11.68 -4.60 10.51
C THR A 212 -11.20 -3.46 9.62
N ARG A 213 -10.90 -2.30 10.19
CA ARG A 213 -10.41 -1.14 9.44
C ARG A 213 -9.03 -1.37 8.85
N LEU A 214 -8.10 -1.93 9.63
CA LEU A 214 -6.75 -2.23 9.19
C LEU A 214 -6.74 -3.22 8.04
N LEU A 215 -7.50 -4.31 8.19
CA LEU A 215 -7.63 -5.34 7.16
C LEU A 215 -8.25 -4.78 5.88
N TYR A 216 -9.28 -3.94 5.99
CA TYR A 216 -9.86 -3.26 4.83
C TYR A 216 -8.84 -2.36 4.13
N THR A 217 -8.11 -1.54 4.90
CA THR A 217 -7.11 -0.62 4.35
C THR A 217 -5.97 -1.37 3.68
N LEU A 218 -5.48 -2.44 4.31
CA LEU A 218 -4.46 -3.32 3.76
C LEU A 218 -4.93 -4.03 2.49
N LYS A 219 -6.19 -4.49 2.47
CA LYS A 219 -6.83 -5.08 1.28
C LYS A 219 -6.89 -4.10 0.11
N VAL A 220 -7.33 -2.87 0.38
CA VAL A 220 -7.36 -1.79 -0.62
C VAL A 220 -5.95 -1.52 -1.13
N PHE A 221 -4.98 -1.39 -0.23
CA PHE A 221 -3.59 -1.15 -0.58
C PHE A 221 -3.06 -2.22 -1.52
N PHE A 222 -3.14 -3.50 -1.13
CA PHE A 222 -2.65 -4.60 -1.95
C PHE A 222 -3.36 -4.74 -3.28
N ARG A 223 -4.69 -4.67 -3.29
CA ARG A 223 -5.44 -4.80 -4.53
C ARG A 223 -5.03 -3.70 -5.51
N GLU A 224 -4.97 -2.45 -5.08
CA GLU A 224 -4.61 -1.35 -5.97
C GLU A 224 -3.11 -1.37 -6.35
N THR A 225 -2.19 -1.72 -5.44
CA THR A 225 -0.76 -1.80 -5.79
C THR A 225 -0.47 -2.96 -6.72
N ILE A 226 -0.99 -4.17 -6.46
CA ILE A 226 -0.69 -5.36 -7.28
C ILE A 226 -1.37 -5.26 -8.64
N THR A 227 -2.61 -4.74 -8.72
CA THR A 227 -3.24 -4.47 -10.02
C THR A 227 -2.42 -3.46 -10.82
N ASN A 228 -1.90 -2.39 -10.20
CA ASN A 228 -0.99 -1.46 -10.90
C ASN A 228 0.28 -2.16 -11.41
N VAL A 229 0.83 -3.10 -10.65
CA VAL A 229 1.99 -3.88 -11.10
C VAL A 229 1.62 -4.73 -12.33
N ALA A 230 0.53 -5.50 -12.24
CA ALA A 230 0.07 -6.37 -13.32
C ALA A 230 -0.22 -5.60 -14.62
N GLU A 231 -0.89 -4.44 -14.51
CA GLU A 231 -1.35 -3.65 -15.66
C GLU A 231 -0.27 -2.72 -16.24
N HIS A 232 0.69 -2.24 -15.43
CA HIS A 232 1.51 -1.08 -15.79
C HIS A 232 3.01 -1.24 -15.61
N ALA A 233 3.48 -2.12 -14.71
CA ALA A 233 4.90 -2.21 -14.39
C ALA A 233 5.72 -2.94 -15.46
N TYR A 234 5.14 -3.94 -16.12
CA TYR A 234 5.81 -4.77 -17.14
C TYR A 234 5.22 -4.50 -18.53
N LYS A 235 6.04 -4.04 -19.47
CA LYS A 235 5.61 -3.69 -20.84
C LYS A 235 5.92 -4.77 -21.87
N ASP A 236 6.96 -5.56 -21.63
CA ASP A 236 7.46 -6.54 -22.59
C ASP A 236 6.64 -7.83 -22.44
N ALA A 237 5.97 -8.24 -23.52
CA ALA A 237 5.22 -9.49 -23.56
C ALA A 237 6.16 -10.67 -23.29
N GLY A 238 5.71 -11.62 -22.46
CA GLY A 238 6.50 -12.80 -22.09
C GLY A 238 7.57 -12.56 -21.03
N ARG A 239 7.67 -11.33 -20.49
CA ARG A 239 8.53 -11.06 -19.34
C ARG A 239 7.85 -11.55 -18.06
N ILE A 240 8.61 -12.24 -17.22
CA ILE A 240 8.20 -12.67 -15.88
C ILE A 240 7.81 -11.44 -15.06
N ARG A 241 6.63 -11.47 -14.44
CA ARG A 241 6.06 -10.35 -13.67
C ARG A 241 6.04 -10.71 -12.21
N LEU A 242 7.05 -10.32 -11.45
CA LEU A 242 7.11 -10.58 -10.03
C LEU A 242 6.63 -9.37 -9.20
N VAL A 243 5.97 -9.62 -8.08
CA VAL A 243 5.73 -8.63 -7.03
C VAL A 243 6.10 -9.21 -5.67
N GLY A 244 6.88 -8.46 -4.90
CA GLY A 244 7.27 -8.81 -3.55
C GLY A 244 6.39 -8.09 -2.54
N ILE A 245 5.89 -8.83 -1.55
CA ILE A 245 4.99 -8.32 -0.52
C ILE A 245 5.47 -8.79 0.85
N TYR A 246 5.37 -7.94 1.85
CA TYR A 246 5.61 -8.29 3.25
C TYR A 246 4.83 -7.34 4.17
N VAL A 247 4.27 -7.84 5.27
CA VAL A 247 3.63 -6.99 6.29
C VAL A 247 4.06 -7.39 7.67
N ARG A 248 4.46 -6.39 8.45
CA ARG A 248 4.72 -6.56 9.87
C ARG A 248 3.87 -5.68 10.74
N TYR A 249 3.56 -6.19 11.91
CA TYR A 249 3.05 -5.45 13.03
C TYR A 249 4.19 -4.71 13.74
N ARG A 250 3.95 -3.45 14.10
CA ARG A 250 4.87 -2.64 14.90
C ARG A 250 4.13 -2.00 16.06
N GLN A 251 4.62 -2.24 17.27
CA GLN A 251 4.08 -1.62 18.48
C GLN A 251 4.35 -0.11 18.48
N GLY A 252 3.34 0.64 18.91
CA GLY A 252 3.42 2.06 19.16
C GLY A 252 3.76 2.37 20.61
N GLY A 253 4.00 3.65 20.90
CA GLY A 253 4.49 4.11 22.20
C GLY A 253 3.50 3.91 23.36
N GLN A 254 2.23 3.63 23.07
CA GLN A 254 1.19 3.31 24.05
C GLN A 254 1.23 1.83 24.49
N GLY A 255 1.76 0.92 23.66
CA GLY A 255 1.83 -0.52 23.94
C GLY A 255 3.14 -0.99 24.57
N ILE A 256 4.08 -0.09 24.85
CA ILE A 256 5.45 -0.41 25.27
C ILE A 256 5.63 -0.14 26.76
N SER A 257 6.30 -1.06 27.46
CA SER A 257 6.60 -0.90 28.90
C SER A 257 7.49 0.33 29.15
N SER A 258 7.38 0.94 30.32
CA SER A 258 8.19 2.12 30.67
C SER A 258 9.70 1.87 30.52
N GLU A 259 10.16 0.66 30.81
CA GLU A 259 11.57 0.25 30.71
C GLU A 259 12.06 0.13 29.25
N ALA A 260 11.19 -0.29 28.33
CA ALA A 260 11.55 -0.45 26.91
C ALA A 260 11.35 0.85 26.08
N LYS A 261 10.74 1.88 26.67
CA LYS A 261 10.31 3.10 25.97
C LYS A 261 11.47 3.95 25.45
N GLU A 262 12.58 4.03 26.18
CA GLU A 262 13.73 4.84 25.77
C GLU A 262 14.44 4.22 24.57
N ASN A 263 14.75 2.92 24.62
CA ASN A 263 15.32 2.18 23.49
C ASN A 263 14.42 2.26 22.24
N TRP A 264 13.10 2.17 22.44
CA TRP A 264 12.15 2.32 21.35
C TRP A 264 12.16 3.73 20.73
N LYS A 265 12.26 4.79 21.56
CA LYS A 265 12.39 6.16 21.07
C LYS A 265 13.67 6.39 20.30
N GLU A 266 14.80 5.89 20.80
CA GLU A 266 16.08 5.97 20.10
C GLU A 266 16.01 5.28 18.73
N ALA A 267 15.40 4.09 18.65
CA ALA A 267 15.20 3.37 17.40
C ALA A 267 14.30 4.16 16.42
N LEU A 268 13.22 4.78 16.92
CA LEU A 268 12.34 5.63 16.12
C LEU A 268 13.06 6.88 15.62
N TRP A 269 13.90 7.51 16.45
CA TRP A 269 14.69 8.68 16.04
C TRP A 269 15.73 8.36 14.99
N ALA A 270 16.42 7.22 15.13
CA ALA A 270 17.35 6.72 14.12
C ALA A 270 16.66 6.40 12.79
N GLU A 271 15.37 6.05 12.81
CA GLU A 271 14.57 5.81 11.62
C GLU A 271 14.14 7.10 10.91
N VAL A 272 13.85 8.18 11.64
CA VAL A 272 13.47 9.48 11.05
C VAL A 272 14.54 10.02 10.11
N GLY A 273 15.82 9.74 10.36
CA GLY A 273 16.91 10.10 9.45
C GLY A 273 16.87 9.38 8.10
N ARG A 274 16.14 8.26 8.00
CA ARG A 274 16.08 7.33 6.85
C ARG A 274 14.72 7.33 6.17
N CYS A 275 13.71 7.90 6.82
CA CYS A 275 12.34 8.02 6.35
C CYS A 275 12.00 9.50 6.13
N PRO A 276 12.06 10.00 4.88
CA PRO A 276 11.76 11.41 4.61
C PRO A 276 10.37 11.79 5.15
N GLN A 277 10.25 12.94 5.81
CA GLN A 277 8.98 13.45 6.36
C GLN A 277 8.30 12.58 7.43
N LEU A 278 8.95 11.53 7.94
CA LEU A 278 8.41 10.83 9.09
C LEU A 278 8.51 11.73 10.33
N GLU A 279 7.39 12.05 10.95
CA GLU A 279 7.39 12.78 12.22
C GLU A 279 8.05 11.95 13.32
N ARG A 280 8.90 12.59 14.14
CA ARG A 280 9.58 11.94 15.27
C ARG A 280 8.61 11.30 16.26
N GLY A 281 7.44 11.91 16.44
CA GLY A 281 6.39 11.43 17.34
C GLY A 281 5.37 10.50 16.69
N TYR A 282 5.57 10.08 15.43
CA TYR A 282 4.54 9.40 14.63
C TYR A 282 3.87 8.22 15.35
N LEU A 283 4.65 7.39 16.06
CA LEU A 283 4.13 6.24 16.79
C LEU A 283 3.91 6.51 18.29
N GLU A 284 4.27 7.68 18.83
CA GLU A 284 4.22 7.95 20.27
C GLU A 284 2.79 7.96 20.82
N GLY A 285 1.86 8.55 20.06
CA GLY A 285 0.44 8.63 20.41
C GLY A 285 -0.42 7.50 19.86
N LYS A 286 0.19 6.41 19.37
CA LYS A 286 -0.50 5.32 18.68
C LYS A 286 -0.30 4.00 19.41
N ALA A 287 -1.29 3.12 19.32
CA ALA A 287 -1.22 1.76 19.86
C ALA A 287 -0.22 0.91 19.06
N GLY A 288 -0.24 1.06 17.73
CA GLY A 288 0.65 0.39 16.80
C GLY A 288 0.40 0.80 15.36
N CYS A 289 1.12 0.16 14.45
CA CYS A 289 0.84 0.21 13.02
C CYS A 289 1.14 -1.13 12.33
N LEU A 290 0.45 -1.37 11.21
CA LEU A 290 0.88 -2.34 10.21
C LEU A 290 1.79 -1.64 9.22
N GLU A 291 2.99 -2.16 9.05
CA GLU A 291 3.94 -1.69 8.04
C GLU A 291 3.93 -2.67 6.87
N ALA A 292 3.36 -2.23 5.75
CA ALA A 292 3.25 -3.01 4.54
C ALA A 292 4.29 -2.57 3.51
N PHE A 293 4.96 -3.55 2.93
CA PHE A 293 5.98 -3.39 1.92
C PHE A 293 5.49 -4.04 0.62
N VAL A 294 5.58 -3.30 -0.49
CA VAL A 294 5.26 -3.81 -1.82
C VAL A 294 6.35 -3.34 -2.77
N ILE A 295 6.93 -4.24 -3.55
CA ILE A 295 7.98 -3.89 -4.51
C ILE A 295 7.81 -4.67 -5.82
N ASP A 296 8.05 -4.00 -6.94
CA ASP A 296 8.16 -4.62 -8.25
C ASP A 296 9.51 -4.34 -8.92
N ALA A 297 9.82 -5.05 -10.01
CA ALA A 297 11.04 -4.90 -10.79
C ALA A 297 10.78 -4.31 -12.20
N GLY A 298 9.64 -3.65 -12.37
CA GLY A 298 9.14 -3.11 -13.64
C GLY A 298 9.80 -1.79 -14.04
N VAL A 299 9.05 -0.97 -14.78
CA VAL A 299 9.55 0.31 -15.34
C VAL A 299 9.45 1.49 -14.38
N GLY A 300 8.82 1.31 -13.21
CA GLY A 300 8.53 2.39 -12.27
C GLY A 300 7.41 3.34 -12.73
N MET A 301 6.95 4.21 -11.83
CA MET A 301 5.90 5.19 -12.10
C MET A 301 6.42 6.27 -13.07
N VAL A 302 7.62 6.81 -12.80
CA VAL A 302 8.27 7.82 -13.64
C VAL A 302 8.49 7.29 -15.06
N GLY A 303 9.07 6.10 -15.20
CA GLY A 303 9.31 5.49 -16.51
C GLY A 303 8.02 5.19 -17.29
N ARG A 304 6.92 4.86 -16.58
CA ARG A 304 5.61 4.66 -17.20
C ARG A 304 5.02 5.94 -17.78
N PHE A 305 5.06 7.05 -17.04
CA PHE A 305 4.48 8.33 -17.47
C PHE A 305 5.35 9.07 -18.50
N GLN A 306 6.67 8.92 -18.44
CA GLN A 306 7.59 9.44 -19.46
C GLN A 306 7.30 8.84 -20.84
N ALA A 307 7.08 7.53 -20.92
CA ALA A 307 6.79 6.85 -22.18
C ALA A 307 5.48 7.29 -22.86
N ARG A 308 4.65 8.09 -22.19
CA ARG A 308 3.40 8.65 -22.73
C ARG A 308 3.46 10.17 -22.93
N ASN A 309 4.65 10.77 -22.90
CA ASN A 309 4.88 12.21 -23.02
C ASN A 309 4.11 13.05 -21.99
N GLN A 310 3.74 12.48 -20.83
CA GLN A 310 2.97 13.17 -19.79
C GLN A 310 3.85 13.97 -18.81
N LEU A 311 5.17 14.02 -19.03
CA LEU A 311 6.16 14.65 -18.14
C LEU A 311 7.08 15.65 -18.85
N GLU A 312 6.71 16.14 -20.05
CA GLU A 312 7.49 17.16 -20.77
C GLU A 312 7.72 18.41 -19.90
N GLY A 313 8.97 18.83 -19.74
CA GLY A 313 9.36 20.05 -19.01
C GLY A 313 9.56 19.94 -17.49
N LYS A 314 9.25 18.80 -16.84
CA LYS A 314 9.49 18.59 -15.39
C LYS A 314 10.78 17.78 -15.18
N GLU A 315 11.98 18.37 -15.18
CA GLU A 315 13.23 17.59 -15.08
C GLU A 315 13.69 17.25 -13.66
N LYS A 316 13.56 18.19 -12.70
CA LYS A 316 13.91 17.95 -11.29
C LYS A 316 12.65 17.52 -10.53
N ASN A 317 12.73 16.41 -9.78
CA ASN A 317 11.65 15.88 -8.93
C ASN A 317 10.43 15.28 -9.66
N ARG A 318 10.65 14.56 -10.77
CA ARG A 318 9.59 13.89 -11.56
C ARG A 318 8.67 13.01 -10.71
N PHE A 319 9.24 12.18 -9.85
CA PHE A 319 8.47 11.26 -9.01
C PHE A 319 7.56 12.00 -8.03
N GLN A 320 8.06 13.05 -7.38
CA GLN A 320 7.30 13.86 -6.42
C GLN A 320 6.13 14.59 -7.09
N ALA A 321 6.36 15.27 -8.21
CA ALA A 321 5.30 15.96 -8.94
C ALA A 321 4.24 14.96 -9.42
N LEU A 322 4.68 13.81 -9.92
CA LEU A 322 3.78 12.76 -10.39
C LEU A 322 2.94 12.16 -9.26
N LEU A 323 3.53 11.92 -8.09
CA LEU A 323 2.82 11.39 -6.93
C LEU A 323 1.72 12.34 -6.48
N TYR A 324 2.01 13.65 -6.49
CA TYR A 324 1.01 14.69 -6.22
C TYR A 324 -0.15 14.64 -7.23
N ASP A 325 0.18 14.67 -8.53
CA ASP A 325 -0.81 14.67 -9.61
C ASP A 325 -1.67 13.38 -9.57
N VAL A 326 -1.09 12.24 -9.23
CA VAL A 326 -1.80 10.97 -9.10
C VAL A 326 -2.71 10.93 -7.87
N PHE A 327 -2.23 11.39 -6.70
CA PHE A 327 -2.99 11.31 -5.44
C PHE A 327 -4.12 12.34 -5.37
N HIS A 328 -3.89 13.56 -5.86
CA HIS A 328 -4.84 14.66 -5.75
C HIS A 328 -5.63 14.94 -7.01
N GLU A 329 -5.00 14.83 -8.19
CA GLU A 329 -5.64 15.17 -9.46
C GLU A 329 -6.18 13.93 -10.18
N GLY A 330 -5.95 12.73 -9.62
CA GLY A 330 -6.38 11.47 -10.21
C GLY A 330 -5.71 11.22 -11.56
N LEU A 331 -4.48 11.71 -11.74
CA LEU A 331 -3.71 11.47 -12.95
C LEU A 331 -3.49 9.96 -13.13
N THR A 332 -3.72 9.46 -14.35
CA THR A 332 -3.59 8.04 -14.67
C THR A 332 -3.37 7.86 -16.16
N THR A 333 -2.82 6.70 -16.51
CA THR A 333 -2.55 6.34 -17.89
C THR A 333 -3.76 5.79 -18.65
N LYS A 334 -4.80 5.25 -17.99
CA LYS A 334 -5.98 4.66 -18.70
C LYS A 334 -6.68 5.65 -19.65
N SER A 335 -7.26 5.21 -20.76
CA SER A 335 -7.90 6.13 -21.72
C SER A 335 -9.22 6.72 -21.18
N GLU A 336 -9.73 7.78 -21.81
CA GLU A 336 -11.07 8.29 -21.50
C GLU A 336 -12.12 7.26 -21.91
N GLY A 337 -12.91 6.80 -20.94
CA GLY A 337 -13.99 5.82 -21.14
C GLY A 337 -13.75 4.44 -20.56
N GLU A 338 -12.49 4.09 -20.25
CA GLU A 338 -12.11 2.87 -19.52
C GLU A 338 -12.35 2.98 -18.00
N ARG A 339 -12.85 4.13 -17.53
CA ARG A 339 -12.89 4.48 -16.10
C ARG A 339 -14.31 4.83 -15.65
N ALA A 340 -14.77 4.16 -14.61
CA ALA A 340 -15.98 4.56 -13.88
C ALA A 340 -15.78 5.81 -13.00
N THR A 341 -14.52 6.15 -12.65
CA THR A 341 -14.20 7.26 -11.74
C THR A 341 -12.96 8.06 -12.18
N GLN A 342 -12.86 9.33 -11.75
CA GLN A 342 -11.67 10.17 -11.88
C GLN A 342 -10.58 9.71 -10.90
N ALA A 343 -10.97 9.13 -9.76
CA ALA A 343 -10.04 8.70 -8.73
C ALA A 343 -9.26 7.44 -9.13
N GLY A 344 -7.95 7.57 -9.26
CA GLY A 344 -7.04 6.43 -9.41
C GLY A 344 -6.98 5.55 -8.15
N GLY A 345 -6.42 4.35 -8.28
CA GLY A 345 -6.20 3.44 -7.14
C GLY A 345 -5.32 4.02 -6.05
N LEU A 346 -4.26 4.71 -6.49
CA LEU A 346 -3.33 5.42 -5.63
C LEU A 346 -4.00 6.61 -4.89
N GLY A 347 -4.96 7.29 -5.53
CA GLY A 347 -5.78 8.31 -4.86
C GLY A 347 -6.66 7.71 -3.76
N LEU A 348 -7.19 6.50 -3.96
CA LEU A 348 -7.92 5.77 -2.92
C LEU A 348 -7.03 5.40 -1.73
N ILE A 349 -5.81 4.89 -2.00
CA ILE A 349 -4.82 4.61 -0.95
C ILE A 349 -4.54 5.87 -0.13
N TYR A 350 -4.31 7.02 -0.79
CA TYR A 350 -4.08 8.28 -0.11
C TYR A 350 -5.25 8.70 0.79
N GLN A 351 -6.50 8.60 0.33
CA GLN A 351 -7.66 8.94 1.16
C GLN A 351 -7.81 8.02 2.37
N SER A 352 -7.51 6.73 2.23
CA SER A 352 -7.56 5.78 3.35
C SER A 352 -6.51 6.12 4.41
N LEU A 353 -5.28 6.46 4.00
CA LEU A 353 -4.19 6.86 4.89
C LEU A 353 -4.50 8.20 5.60
N ARG A 354 -5.14 9.13 4.90
CA ARG A 354 -5.43 10.48 5.40
C ARG A 354 -6.29 10.49 6.65
N GLN A 355 -7.15 9.49 6.81
CA GLN A 355 -8.04 9.40 7.97
C GLN A 355 -7.30 9.29 9.31
N ASN A 356 -6.06 8.77 9.34
CA ASN A 356 -5.26 8.57 10.56
C ASN A 356 -3.91 9.32 10.54
N HIS A 357 -3.73 10.26 9.60
CA HIS A 357 -2.44 10.89 9.36
C HIS A 357 -1.33 9.82 9.21
N ASP A 358 -1.65 8.76 8.46
CA ASP A 358 -0.76 7.64 8.23
C ASP A 358 0.38 8.02 7.28
N TYR A 359 1.42 7.20 7.25
CA TYR A 359 2.64 7.47 6.49
C TYR A 359 2.79 6.56 5.28
N LEU A 360 3.20 7.13 4.16
CA LEU A 360 3.54 6.42 2.93
C LEU A 360 4.92 6.86 2.44
N ARG A 361 5.74 5.89 2.05
CA ARG A 361 7.05 6.10 1.46
C ARG A 361 7.15 5.34 0.16
N GLY A 362 7.64 5.97 -0.90
CA GLY A 362 7.88 5.38 -2.21
C GLY A 362 9.33 5.55 -2.66
N LEU A 363 9.88 4.55 -3.35
CA LEU A 363 11.12 4.62 -4.11
C LEU A 363 10.82 4.40 -5.58
N ASP A 364 11.22 5.34 -6.42
CA ASP A 364 11.22 5.23 -7.87
C ASP A 364 12.39 6.03 -8.44
N ASP A 365 12.94 5.57 -9.56
CA ASP A 365 14.10 6.13 -10.24
C ASP A 365 15.33 6.21 -9.30
N LYS A 366 15.55 7.35 -8.64
CA LYS A 366 16.66 7.58 -7.69
C LYS A 366 16.19 8.30 -6.41
N LEU A 367 14.87 8.34 -6.19
CA LEU A 367 14.27 9.23 -5.22
C LEU A 367 13.43 8.46 -4.21
N TRP A 368 13.83 8.54 -2.94
CA TRP A 368 12.93 8.24 -1.84
C TRP A 368 12.07 9.45 -1.56
N LEU A 369 10.75 9.26 -1.63
CA LEU A 369 9.76 10.23 -1.21
C LEU A 369 8.95 9.66 -0.07
N GLY A 370 8.85 10.38 1.04
CA GLY A 370 7.97 10.06 2.15
C GLY A 370 6.95 11.17 2.34
N VAL A 371 5.70 10.79 2.66
CA VAL A 371 4.59 11.70 2.91
C VAL A 371 3.75 11.20 4.07
N GLN A 372 3.35 12.10 4.97
CA GLN A 372 2.21 11.86 5.84
C GLN A 372 0.95 12.28 5.10
N ALA A 373 -0.12 11.50 5.22
CA ALA A 373 -1.28 11.59 4.34
C ALA A 373 -2.22 12.78 4.62
N ASP A 374 -1.67 13.97 4.84
CA ASP A 374 -2.40 15.23 5.03
C ASP A 374 -1.68 16.41 4.38
N PHE A 375 -0.66 16.15 3.56
CA PHE A 375 0.13 17.18 2.91
C PHE A 375 -0.71 18.06 1.97
N SER A 376 -0.53 19.38 2.09
CA SER A 376 -1.30 20.36 1.33
C SER A 376 -0.71 20.64 -0.06
N ARG A 377 -1.56 21.03 -1.01
CA ARG A 377 -1.15 21.54 -2.34
C ARG A 377 -0.09 22.62 -2.29
N LYS A 378 -0.19 23.53 -1.31
CA LYS A 378 0.73 24.67 -1.13
C LYS A 378 2.12 24.24 -0.62
N GLY A 379 2.27 23.00 -0.14
CA GLY A 379 3.54 22.42 0.31
C GLY A 379 4.24 21.57 -0.76
N ALA A 380 3.57 21.27 -1.88
CA ALA A 380 4.11 20.45 -2.97
C ALA A 380 5.16 21.18 -3.84
N ASP A 381 5.17 22.52 -3.81
CA ASP A 381 6.18 23.32 -4.49
C ASP A 381 7.53 23.21 -3.76
N ASN A 382 8.44 22.37 -4.28
CA ASN A 382 9.87 22.27 -3.95
C ASN A 382 10.27 22.00 -2.48
N ARG A 383 9.32 21.75 -1.57
CA ARG A 383 9.60 21.65 -0.12
C ARG A 383 9.43 20.27 0.50
N THR A 384 8.86 19.28 -0.20
CA THR A 384 8.86 17.90 0.32
C THR A 384 10.30 17.38 0.27
N PRO A 385 10.97 17.19 1.41
CA PRO A 385 12.31 16.64 1.45
C PRO A 385 12.25 15.24 0.86
N ALA A 386 13.10 15.03 -0.14
CA ALA A 386 13.29 13.76 -0.76
C ALA A 386 14.77 13.39 -0.62
N LEU A 387 15.05 12.11 -0.41
CA LEU A 387 16.43 11.65 -0.33
C LEU A 387 16.85 11.20 -1.73
N LEU A 388 17.64 12.05 -2.38
CA LEU A 388 18.36 11.68 -3.61
C LEU A 388 19.43 10.66 -3.25
N LYS A 389 19.38 9.49 -3.87
CA LYS A 389 20.27 8.38 -3.53
C LYS A 389 21.40 8.15 -4.54
N GLY A 390 21.37 8.77 -5.72
CA GLY A 390 22.39 8.56 -6.75
C GLY A 390 22.83 9.81 -7.51
N GLY A 391 24.07 9.77 -8.03
CA GLY A 391 24.65 10.77 -8.91
C GLY A 391 24.34 10.51 -10.39
N GLY A 392 24.61 11.50 -11.26
CA GLY A 392 24.18 11.57 -12.66
C GLY A 392 24.19 10.24 -13.44
N ASN A 393 25.35 9.58 -13.54
CA ASN A 393 25.56 8.41 -14.41
C ASN A 393 25.23 7.04 -13.80
N GLU A 394 24.76 6.97 -12.54
CA GLU A 394 24.44 5.68 -11.93
C GLU A 394 23.15 5.07 -12.52
N MET A 395 23.14 3.76 -12.67
CA MET A 395 21.94 3.03 -13.09
C MET A 395 20.88 3.11 -11.97
N PRO A 396 19.69 3.70 -12.22
CA PRO A 396 18.62 3.76 -11.24
C PRO A 396 18.08 2.37 -10.93
N PHE A 397 17.45 2.23 -9.76
CA PHE A 397 16.61 1.07 -9.48
C PHE A 397 15.47 1.02 -10.50
N ARG A 398 15.24 -0.14 -11.11
CA ARG A 398 14.11 -0.37 -12.02
C ARG A 398 12.96 -1.03 -11.27
N GLY A 399 11.90 -0.27 -11.06
CA GLY A 399 10.69 -0.73 -10.38
C GLY A 399 10.10 0.36 -9.51
N LEU A 400 9.12 0.00 -8.69
CA LEU A 400 8.54 0.86 -7.67
C LEU A 400 8.51 0.10 -6.35
N ALA A 401 8.96 0.73 -5.27
CA ALA A 401 8.86 0.16 -3.94
C ALA A 401 8.03 1.08 -3.04
N TRP A 402 7.10 0.50 -2.28
CA TRP A 402 6.24 1.17 -1.32
C TRP A 402 6.49 0.67 0.09
N THR A 403 6.43 1.58 1.06
CA THR A 403 6.26 1.30 2.48
C THR A 403 5.06 2.11 2.98
N ALA A 404 3.99 1.45 3.38
CA ALA A 404 2.82 2.10 3.97
C ALA A 404 2.69 1.72 5.45
N ARG A 405 2.37 2.69 6.31
CA ARG A 405 2.13 2.47 7.74
C ARG A 405 0.68 2.76 8.08
N PHE A 406 -0.12 1.71 8.26
CA PHE A 406 -1.51 1.81 8.66
C PHE A 406 -1.59 1.78 10.18
N SER A 407 -1.76 2.94 10.80
CA SER A 407 -1.81 3.05 12.25
C SER A 407 -3.23 3.07 12.78
N TRP A 408 -3.37 2.91 14.09
CA TRP A 408 -4.66 3.09 14.76
C TRP A 408 -4.46 3.78 16.12
N PRO A 409 -5.41 4.65 16.50
CA PRO A 409 -5.43 5.25 17.82
C PRO A 409 -5.87 4.22 18.89
N ASP A 410 -5.55 4.48 20.16
CA ASP A 410 -6.03 3.69 21.30
C ASP A 410 -7.56 3.77 21.52
N SER A 411 -8.23 4.76 20.92
CA SER A 411 -9.67 4.98 21.06
C SER A 411 -10.35 5.21 19.72
N THR A 412 -11.57 4.66 19.56
CA THR A 412 -12.43 4.82 18.37
C THR A 412 -12.87 6.26 18.11
N ILE A 413 -12.87 7.08 19.15
CA ILE A 413 -13.33 8.47 19.11
C ILE A 413 -12.08 9.33 19.16
N ASP A 414 -11.47 9.53 18.01
CA ASP A 414 -10.70 10.76 17.85
C ASP A 414 -11.70 11.92 17.88
N ARG A 415 -11.82 12.57 19.05
CA ARG A 415 -12.73 13.71 19.26
C ARG A 415 -12.38 14.91 18.37
N GLU A 416 -11.18 14.91 17.78
CA GLU A 416 -10.71 15.92 16.84
C GLU A 416 -10.86 15.48 15.39
N SER A 417 -11.16 14.19 15.13
CA SER A 417 -11.38 13.67 13.78
C SER A 417 -12.62 14.30 13.18
N LYS A 418 -12.40 15.13 12.16
CA LYS A 418 -13.45 15.72 11.33
C LYS A 418 -13.99 14.74 10.28
N SER A 419 -13.84 13.43 10.50
CA SER A 419 -14.34 12.42 9.57
C SER A 419 -15.87 12.47 9.50
N TRP A 420 -16.41 12.55 8.29
CA TRP A 420 -17.85 12.47 8.05
C TRP A 420 -18.42 11.08 8.40
N ALA A 421 -17.57 10.05 8.50
CA ALA A 421 -17.98 8.68 8.76
C ALA A 421 -18.58 8.47 10.16
N ILE A 422 -18.37 9.44 11.06
CA ILE A 422 -18.82 9.43 12.45
C ILE A 422 -19.70 10.66 12.69
N TRP A 423 -20.75 10.50 13.50
CA TRP A 423 -21.59 11.60 13.93
C TRP A 423 -20.79 12.64 14.74
N GLN A 424 -20.79 13.88 14.26
CA GLN A 424 -20.04 15.00 14.86
C GLN A 424 -20.88 15.89 15.78
N GLY A 425 -22.16 15.57 15.99
CA GLY A 425 -23.05 16.40 16.81
C GLY A 425 -22.75 16.29 18.30
N LYS A 426 -22.90 17.40 19.02
CA LYS A 426 -22.72 17.46 20.49
C LYS A 426 -23.74 16.65 21.27
N ASN A 427 -24.91 16.40 20.67
CA ASN A 427 -26.02 15.67 21.28
C ASN A 427 -26.08 14.23 20.73
N ALA A 428 -26.91 13.41 21.37
CA ALA A 428 -27.28 12.10 20.84
C ALA A 428 -27.74 12.21 19.38
N HIS A 429 -27.47 11.16 18.59
CA HIS A 429 -27.82 11.13 17.18
C HIS A 429 -29.33 11.38 16.99
N PRO A 430 -29.77 12.26 16.08
CA PRO A 430 -31.20 12.56 15.87
C PRO A 430 -32.04 11.31 15.56
N ALA A 431 -31.46 10.33 14.88
CA ALA A 431 -32.13 9.04 14.65
C ALA A 431 -32.42 8.27 15.95
N LEU A 432 -31.56 8.37 16.97
CA LEU A 432 -31.81 7.78 18.29
C LEU A 432 -32.97 8.51 18.97
N GLU A 433 -33.04 9.83 18.84
CA GLU A 433 -34.16 10.63 19.36
C GLU A 433 -35.48 10.25 18.67
N THR A 434 -35.49 10.12 17.35
CA THR A 434 -36.68 9.66 16.59
C THR A 434 -37.08 8.23 16.98
N PHE A 435 -36.11 7.32 17.13
CA PHE A 435 -36.36 5.93 17.54
C PHE A 435 -36.93 5.86 18.97
N THR A 436 -36.33 6.58 19.91
CA THR A 436 -36.75 6.60 21.33
C THR A 436 -38.11 7.27 21.52
N LYS A 437 -38.42 8.31 20.75
CA LYS A 437 -39.73 8.97 20.80
C LYS A 437 -40.84 8.15 20.16
N GLY A 438 -40.52 7.13 19.36
CA GLY A 438 -41.51 6.31 18.65
C GLY A 438 -42.35 7.08 17.62
N ILE A 439 -41.97 8.32 17.30
CA ILE A 439 -42.67 9.17 16.33
C ILE A 439 -42.09 8.84 14.96
N TYR A 440 -42.56 7.74 14.37
CA TYR A 440 -42.29 7.43 12.96
C TYR A 440 -43.47 7.91 12.12
N ARG A 441 -43.25 8.96 11.32
CA ARG A 441 -44.18 9.35 10.26
C ARG A 441 -43.52 9.03 8.92
N LYS A 442 -44.10 8.08 8.16
CA LYS A 442 -43.70 7.77 6.78
C LYS A 442 -44.20 8.82 5.77
N GLU A 443 -44.73 9.95 6.23
CA GLU A 443 -45.31 10.97 5.38
C GLU A 443 -44.24 11.47 4.39
N ASN A 444 -44.43 11.20 3.10
CA ASN A 444 -43.63 11.69 1.96
C ASN A 444 -42.26 11.02 1.71
N PHE A 445 -41.94 9.86 2.34
CA PHE A 445 -40.75 9.07 1.98
C PHE A 445 -41.13 7.63 1.60
N ASP A 446 -41.26 7.38 0.30
CA ASP A 446 -41.54 6.06 -0.27
C ASP A 446 -40.48 5.69 -1.33
N PRO A 447 -39.26 5.30 -0.88
CA PRO A 447 -38.18 5.02 -1.80
C PRO A 447 -38.34 3.66 -2.48
N ILE A 448 -37.70 3.52 -3.63
CA ILE A 448 -37.38 2.21 -4.22
C ILE A 448 -36.29 1.59 -3.36
N ILE A 449 -36.55 0.42 -2.77
CA ILE A 449 -35.58 -0.25 -1.89
C ILE A 449 -34.85 -1.35 -2.66
N LEU A 450 -33.52 -1.27 -2.65
CA LEU A 450 -32.61 -2.28 -3.18
C LEU A 450 -31.76 -2.78 -2.00
N ASP A 451 -31.66 -4.09 -1.81
CA ASP A 451 -30.90 -4.66 -0.70
C ASP A 451 -29.88 -5.69 -1.21
N GLN A 452 -28.68 -5.21 -1.51
CA GLN A 452 -27.60 -6.03 -2.07
C GLN A 452 -27.01 -7.06 -1.10
N ARG A 453 -27.41 -6.98 0.17
CA ARG A 453 -26.93 -7.92 1.20
C ARG A 453 -27.61 -9.27 1.07
N PHE A 454 -28.80 -9.31 0.48
CA PHE A 454 -29.60 -10.53 0.31
C PHE A 454 -29.85 -10.91 -1.16
N ASP A 455 -29.89 -9.93 -2.07
CA ASP A 455 -30.05 -10.18 -3.51
C ASP A 455 -28.94 -9.48 -4.30
N PRO A 456 -27.94 -10.22 -4.83
CA PRO A 456 -26.90 -9.62 -5.66
C PRO A 456 -27.44 -9.19 -7.03
N PHE A 457 -28.59 -9.73 -7.45
CA PHE A 457 -29.25 -9.34 -8.67
C PHE A 457 -30.32 -8.30 -8.36
N LEU A 458 -30.35 -7.27 -9.18
CA LEU A 458 -31.46 -6.33 -9.24
C LEU A 458 -32.68 -7.08 -9.81
N GLY A 459 -33.35 -7.91 -8.99
CA GLY A 459 -34.42 -8.82 -9.44
C GLY A 459 -35.44 -8.14 -10.35
N GLU A 460 -35.84 -8.79 -11.44
CA GLU A 460 -36.65 -8.23 -12.55
C GLU A 460 -38.01 -7.63 -12.12
N GLY A 461 -38.46 -7.88 -10.89
CA GLY A 461 -39.78 -7.51 -10.38
C GLY A 461 -39.96 -6.08 -9.84
N SER A 462 -38.90 -5.28 -9.66
CA SER A 462 -39.01 -3.92 -9.08
C SER A 462 -39.58 -2.91 -10.08
N ARG A 463 -40.87 -2.99 -10.41
CA ARG A 463 -41.54 -2.00 -11.28
C ARG A 463 -41.67 -0.66 -10.53
N LEU A 464 -41.16 0.40 -11.15
CA LEU A 464 -41.30 1.80 -10.71
C LEU A 464 -42.78 2.16 -10.51
N GLN A 465 -43.17 2.52 -9.28
CA GLN A 465 -44.46 3.20 -9.07
C GLN A 465 -44.33 4.67 -9.48
N VAL A 466 -45.42 5.26 -9.99
CA VAL A 466 -45.46 6.67 -10.39
C VAL A 466 -45.30 7.54 -9.15
N GLY A 467 -44.37 8.51 -9.17
CA GLY A 467 -44.14 9.44 -8.06
C GLY A 467 -43.05 9.05 -7.07
N GLN A 468 -42.29 7.97 -7.29
CA GLN A 468 -41.11 7.64 -6.49
C GLN A 468 -39.86 8.36 -7.07
N TRP A 469 -39.28 9.29 -6.30
CA TRP A 469 -38.06 10.06 -6.65
C TRP A 469 -36.83 9.61 -5.86
N GLU A 470 -37.01 8.73 -4.87
CA GLU A 470 -35.97 8.33 -3.92
C GLU A 470 -35.60 6.87 -4.18
N ILE A 471 -34.30 6.56 -4.26
CA ILE A 471 -33.77 5.20 -4.41
C ILE A 471 -32.91 4.90 -3.20
N LEU A 472 -33.28 3.92 -2.39
CA LEU A 472 -32.52 3.47 -1.23
C LEU A 472 -31.83 2.14 -1.54
N CYS A 473 -30.51 2.16 -1.69
CA CYS A 473 -29.68 0.98 -1.84
C CYS A 473 -28.96 0.67 -0.53
N ARG A 474 -29.23 -0.50 0.05
CA ARG A 474 -28.47 -1.05 1.17
C ARG A 474 -27.30 -1.84 0.62
N VAL A 475 -26.09 -1.35 0.87
CA VAL A 475 -24.89 -1.88 0.24
C VAL A 475 -24.38 -3.12 0.96
N LYS A 476 -23.76 -4.03 0.20
CA LYS A 476 -23.00 -5.15 0.77
C LYS A 476 -21.62 -4.66 1.23
N PRO A 477 -21.10 -5.13 2.38
CA PRO A 477 -19.72 -4.85 2.78
C PRO A 477 -18.68 -5.40 1.81
N GLY A 478 -17.51 -4.77 1.78
CA GLY A 478 -16.33 -5.20 1.04
C GLY A 478 -16.32 -4.81 -0.43
N LEU A 479 -17.20 -3.90 -0.85
CA LEU A 479 -17.20 -3.38 -2.22
C LEU A 479 -15.98 -2.49 -2.45
N MET A 480 -15.29 -2.70 -3.56
CA MET A 480 -14.16 -1.85 -3.97
C MET A 480 -14.62 -0.76 -4.93
N LYS A 481 -13.75 0.22 -5.19
CA LYS A 481 -14.01 1.37 -6.07
C LYS A 481 -14.81 1.04 -7.34
N ASN A 482 -14.32 0.09 -8.13
CA ASN A 482 -14.94 -0.24 -9.42
C ASN A 482 -16.28 -0.96 -9.23
N ASP A 483 -16.47 -1.66 -8.11
CA ASP A 483 -17.72 -2.35 -7.80
C ASP A 483 -18.80 -1.34 -7.37
N ILE A 484 -18.41 -0.33 -6.58
CA ILE A 484 -19.29 0.79 -6.18
C ILE A 484 -19.69 1.63 -7.40
N GLY A 485 -18.73 1.98 -8.28
CA GLY A 485 -19.01 2.75 -9.49
C GLY A 485 -20.00 2.03 -10.42
N ARG A 486 -19.73 0.74 -10.73
CA ARG A 486 -20.60 -0.10 -11.56
C ARG A 486 -21.98 -0.31 -10.94
N MET A 487 -22.05 -0.45 -9.61
CA MET A 487 -23.32 -0.52 -8.90
C MET A 487 -24.15 0.73 -9.13
N ILE A 488 -23.56 1.92 -8.93
CA ILE A 488 -24.28 3.19 -9.11
C ILE A 488 -24.76 3.31 -10.56
N GLU A 489 -23.87 3.06 -11.52
CA GLU A 489 -24.20 3.09 -12.96
C GLU A 489 -25.35 2.14 -13.30
N SER A 490 -25.28 0.88 -12.86
CA SER A 490 -26.32 -0.12 -13.11
C SER A 490 -27.68 0.25 -12.49
N ILE A 491 -27.70 0.77 -11.25
CA ILE A 491 -28.92 1.28 -10.61
C ILE A 491 -29.51 2.41 -11.46
N MET A 492 -28.67 3.36 -11.86
CA MET A 492 -29.10 4.55 -12.56
C MET A 492 -29.58 4.24 -13.98
N GLU A 493 -28.90 3.39 -14.74
CA GLU A 493 -29.33 2.95 -16.06
C GLU A 493 -30.67 2.22 -15.99
N ARG A 494 -30.87 1.37 -14.97
CA ARG A 494 -32.13 0.63 -14.78
C ARG A 494 -33.32 1.54 -14.50
N PHE A 495 -33.18 2.49 -13.56
CA PHE A 495 -34.32 3.25 -13.06
C PHE A 495 -34.53 4.59 -13.76
N VAL A 496 -33.47 5.16 -14.36
CA VAL A 496 -33.47 6.56 -14.77
C VAL A 496 -33.45 6.72 -16.29
N ALA A 497 -33.18 5.68 -17.08
CA ALA A 497 -33.15 5.78 -18.55
C ALA A 497 -34.52 6.17 -19.18
N SER A 498 -35.65 5.84 -18.55
CA SER A 498 -36.97 5.88 -19.22
C SER A 498 -37.89 7.08 -18.90
N LYS A 499 -37.55 7.98 -17.95
CA LYS A 499 -38.46 9.08 -17.51
C LYS A 499 -37.75 10.43 -17.38
N SER A 500 -38.47 11.53 -17.59
CA SER A 500 -38.01 12.93 -17.43
C SER A 500 -37.78 13.38 -15.97
N GLN A 501 -37.86 12.46 -15.02
CA GLN A 501 -37.85 12.73 -13.58
C GLN A 501 -36.42 12.76 -13.02
N ARG A 502 -36.20 13.57 -11.96
CA ARG A 502 -34.94 13.58 -11.20
C ARG A 502 -35.04 12.68 -9.97
N TYR A 503 -33.95 12.02 -9.60
CA TYR A 503 -33.88 11.05 -8.51
C TYR A 503 -32.81 11.40 -7.48
N ASN A 504 -33.03 11.01 -6.22
CA ASN A 504 -32.03 11.00 -5.17
C ASN A 504 -31.62 9.55 -4.88
N LEU A 505 -30.32 9.26 -4.83
CA LEU A 505 -29.78 7.94 -4.53
C LEU A 505 -29.20 7.91 -3.12
N TYR A 506 -29.74 7.08 -2.24
CA TYR A 506 -29.20 6.78 -0.93
C TYR A 506 -28.40 5.49 -0.99
N LEU A 507 -27.11 5.56 -0.67
CA LEU A 507 -26.26 4.41 -0.41
C LEU A 507 -26.15 4.25 1.10
N ALA A 508 -26.86 3.28 1.67
CA ALA A 508 -27.02 3.11 3.10
C ALA A 508 -26.40 1.81 3.61
N ASP A 509 -26.19 1.73 4.93
CA ASP A 509 -25.53 0.60 5.61
C ASP A 509 -24.05 0.46 5.22
N ILE A 510 -23.40 1.57 4.85
CA ILE A 510 -21.98 1.62 4.52
C ILE A 510 -21.19 1.33 5.81
N PRO A 511 -20.30 0.31 5.84
CA PRO A 511 -19.43 0.12 6.99
C PRO A 511 -18.53 1.34 7.18
N ASP A 512 -18.38 1.80 8.43
CA ASP A 512 -17.70 3.08 8.72
C ASP A 512 -16.26 3.14 8.18
N HIS A 513 -15.57 2.00 8.12
CA HIS A 513 -14.21 1.89 7.59
C HIS A 513 -14.13 1.94 6.05
N GLU A 514 -15.25 1.77 5.34
CA GLU A 514 -15.35 1.88 3.88
C GLU A 514 -15.80 3.29 3.44
N ALA A 515 -16.21 4.14 4.39
CA ALA A 515 -16.80 5.45 4.12
C ALA A 515 -15.92 6.31 3.18
N ALA A 516 -14.60 6.38 3.38
CA ALA A 516 -13.73 7.14 2.48
C ALA A 516 -13.76 6.63 1.03
N THR A 517 -13.87 5.32 0.82
CA THR A 517 -13.99 4.73 -0.52
C THR A 517 -15.29 5.18 -1.19
N TYR A 518 -16.41 5.11 -0.48
CA TYR A 518 -17.70 5.57 -1.00
C TYR A 518 -17.72 7.06 -1.29
N LEU A 519 -17.16 7.87 -0.39
CA LEU A 519 -17.02 9.32 -0.57
C LEU A 519 -16.22 9.63 -1.83
N LEU A 520 -15.02 9.04 -1.95
CA LEU A 520 -14.15 9.25 -3.09
C LEU A 520 -14.83 8.86 -4.40
N ILE A 521 -15.59 7.76 -4.40
CA ILE A 521 -16.27 7.29 -5.62
C ILE A 521 -17.38 8.27 -5.97
N ALA A 522 -18.23 8.64 -5.02
CA ALA A 522 -19.30 9.61 -5.24
C ALA A 522 -18.76 10.93 -5.80
N GLU A 523 -17.69 11.47 -5.21
CA GLU A 523 -17.03 12.72 -5.63
C GLU A 523 -16.20 12.60 -6.91
N SER A 524 -16.02 11.39 -7.45
CA SER A 524 -15.20 11.19 -8.64
C SER A 524 -15.89 10.43 -9.76
N LEU A 525 -17.20 10.17 -9.66
CA LEU A 525 -17.93 9.52 -10.75
C LEU A 525 -17.69 10.24 -12.09
N ARG A 526 -17.27 9.49 -13.11
CA ARG A 526 -17.25 9.96 -14.50
C ARG A 526 -18.45 9.41 -15.22
N PHE A 527 -18.96 10.19 -16.16
CA PHE A 527 -20.06 9.78 -17.01
C PHE A 527 -19.61 9.81 -18.45
N HIS A 528 -19.96 8.77 -19.19
CA HIS A 528 -19.81 8.78 -20.63
C HIS A 528 -20.68 9.88 -21.24
N PRO A 529 -20.22 10.61 -22.27
CA PRO A 529 -21.01 11.67 -22.91
C PRO A 529 -22.40 11.20 -23.39
N ASN A 530 -22.51 9.91 -23.70
CA ASN A 530 -23.74 9.27 -24.18
C ASN A 530 -24.71 8.89 -23.05
N GLN A 531 -24.30 8.99 -21.78
CA GLN A 531 -25.15 8.67 -20.63
C GLN A 531 -26.06 9.85 -20.28
N THR A 532 -27.36 9.57 -20.19
CA THR A 532 -28.38 10.59 -19.88
C THR A 532 -28.78 10.63 -18.41
N TRP A 533 -28.55 9.53 -17.68
CA TRP A 533 -28.86 9.41 -16.27
C TRP A 533 -28.16 10.43 -15.34
N PRO A 534 -26.94 10.94 -15.60
CA PRO A 534 -26.26 11.84 -14.67
C PRO A 534 -27.02 13.16 -14.48
N LYS A 535 -27.65 13.68 -15.54
CA LYS A 535 -28.49 14.90 -15.49
C LYS A 535 -29.80 14.70 -14.71
N ARG A 536 -30.17 13.44 -14.49
CA ARG A 536 -31.37 13.03 -13.79
C ARG A 536 -31.08 12.59 -12.35
N LEU A 537 -29.82 12.36 -11.99
CA LEU A 537 -29.43 12.17 -10.60
C LEU A 537 -29.23 13.55 -9.94
N ASN A 538 -30.08 13.86 -8.97
CA ASN A 538 -30.04 15.12 -8.24
C ASN A 538 -28.98 15.08 -7.15
N ARG A 539 -28.99 14.02 -6.34
CA ARG A 539 -28.09 13.84 -5.19
C ARG A 539 -27.70 12.39 -4.99
N ILE A 540 -26.48 12.21 -4.47
CA ILE A 540 -26.01 10.97 -3.85
C ILE A 540 -25.91 11.23 -2.35
N ILE A 541 -26.65 10.46 -1.56
CA ILE A 541 -26.64 10.50 -0.10
C ILE A 541 -25.94 9.24 0.40
N LEU A 542 -24.84 9.41 1.11
CA LEU A 542 -24.10 8.32 1.73
C LEU A 542 -24.51 8.22 3.20
N VAL A 543 -24.85 7.02 3.67
CA VAL A 543 -25.26 6.77 5.05
C VAL A 543 -24.48 5.60 5.62
N THR A 544 -23.67 5.88 6.65
CA THR A 544 -22.88 4.85 7.34
C THR A 544 -23.72 4.04 8.33
N ARG A 545 -23.16 2.94 8.86
CA ARG A 545 -23.76 2.13 9.94
C ARG A 545 -23.88 2.91 11.23
N SER A 546 -22.94 3.82 11.48
CA SER A 546 -23.02 4.80 12.55
C SER A 546 -24.02 5.94 12.27
N LEU A 547 -24.81 5.82 11.20
CA LEU A 547 -25.84 6.78 10.74
C LEU A 547 -25.28 8.16 10.40
N ALA A 548 -23.97 8.26 10.15
CA ALA A 548 -23.39 9.49 9.66
C ALA A 548 -23.77 9.69 8.19
N ILE A 549 -24.05 10.93 7.80
CA ILE A 549 -24.62 11.27 6.51
C ILE A 549 -23.70 12.23 5.77
N SER A 550 -23.41 11.93 4.51
CA SER A 550 -22.82 12.88 3.56
C SER A 550 -23.74 13.04 2.35
N ILE A 551 -23.93 14.28 1.89
CA ILE A 551 -24.85 14.62 0.80
C ILE A 551 -24.06 15.29 -0.30
N HIS A 552 -24.09 14.71 -1.50
CA HIS A 552 -23.37 15.21 -2.65
C HIS A 552 -24.32 15.57 -3.79
N GLY A 553 -24.26 16.80 -4.27
CA GLY A 553 -25.05 17.30 -5.39
C GLY A 553 -24.20 17.52 -6.64
N LEU A 554 -24.79 17.37 -7.82
CA LEU A 554 -24.07 17.65 -9.07
C LEU A 554 -23.71 19.14 -9.16
N SER A 555 -22.41 19.44 -9.18
CA SER A 555 -21.89 20.78 -9.39
C SER A 555 -21.99 21.15 -10.87
N ASN A 556 -22.79 22.17 -11.19
CA ASN A 556 -22.96 22.66 -12.56
C ASN A 556 -21.67 23.16 -13.22
N SER A 557 -20.67 23.59 -12.43
CA SER A 557 -19.41 24.14 -12.95
C SER A 557 -18.37 23.07 -13.26
N THR A 558 -18.43 21.92 -12.60
CA THR A 558 -17.40 20.86 -12.71
C THR A 558 -17.94 19.55 -13.28
N GLY A 559 -19.27 19.37 -13.32
CA GLY A 559 -19.90 18.09 -13.71
C GLY A 559 -19.61 16.95 -12.71
N ILE A 560 -19.19 17.29 -11.50
CA ILE A 560 -18.77 16.37 -10.43
C ILE A 560 -19.73 16.54 -9.25
N TYR A 561 -20.02 15.45 -8.53
CA TYR A 561 -20.81 15.50 -7.29
C TYR A 561 -19.95 16.06 -6.14
N ARG A 562 -20.43 17.10 -5.46
CA ARG A 562 -19.77 17.68 -4.29
C ARG A 562 -20.71 17.76 -3.12
#